data_AF-A0AAU9VR63-F1
#
_entry.id   AF-A0AAU9VR63-F1
#
_cell.length_a   1.000
_cell.length_b   1.000
_cell.length_c   1.000
_cell.angle_alpha   90.00
_cell.angle_beta   90.00
_cell.angle_gamma   90.00
#
_symmetry.space_group_name_H-M   'P 1'
#
loop_
_entity.id
_entity.type
_entity.pdbx_description
1 polymer ?
#
loop_
_entity_poly.entity_id
_entity_poly.type
_entity_poly.pdbx_seq_one_letter_code
_entity_poly.pdbx_strand_id
1 'polypeptide(L)'
;MAIRWLAVLCAWALIAEFALSLPAEEYPEEFELDEPEAPEEEVKIRQRRQSACEDQLNYCSQWPDKYCQDYRDYMKKNCPRKCGYCGGPTKPPACEDKSQYCSGWKSSGFCDQSSQWHNYMKNNCGKTCGFCGGGGGGGGGGGGGGGGGGGGGGGGGGGGGVSNASDKVKKCTFDDSMCDWHNVPFDDDTDFVIKSSISGGPSSGAGGSGKFLVTETSNGKAQLLIPFELVLGSHNADHGTMCIRFNYYITRGSLTLYKIENRKGSRKTSLAAISNQGNQGVWKCEKVRVEVSVHRQLLFEANAYGQVVAIDDISFTNNC
;
A
#
# COMPACT_ATOMS: atom_id res chain seq x y z
N MET A 1 -33.41 58.62 10.74
CA MET A 1 -32.68 59.59 11.58
C MET A 1 -32.15 58.83 12.78
N ALA A 2 -30.96 58.28 12.68
CA ALA A 2 -29.68 58.90 13.07
C ALA A 2 -29.27 58.44 14.48
N ILE A 3 -28.24 57.59 14.46
CA ILE A 3 -27.45 57.03 15.54
C ILE A 3 -27.10 58.09 16.62
N ARG A 4 -27.26 57.73 17.90
CA ARG A 4 -26.44 58.31 18.97
C ARG A 4 -25.93 57.23 19.95
N TRP A 5 -24.66 56.88 19.79
CA TRP A 5 -23.62 56.74 20.83
C TRP A 5 -24.02 56.02 22.14
N LEU A 6 -23.67 54.73 22.37
CA LEU A 6 -22.36 54.25 22.86
C LEU A 6 -21.67 55.17 23.89
N ALA A 7 -21.84 54.86 25.17
CA ALA A 7 -20.84 54.95 26.24
C ALA A 7 -21.51 54.35 27.50
N VAL A 8 -21.26 53.09 27.86
CA VAL A 8 -20.06 52.67 28.58
C VAL A 8 -19.84 53.57 29.79
N LEU A 9 -19.95 52.96 30.96
CA LEU A 9 -19.08 53.10 32.14
C LEU A 9 -19.92 52.50 33.29
N CYS A 10 -19.62 51.24 33.62
CA CYS A 10 -18.74 50.97 34.77
C CYS A 10 -19.55 51.14 36.06
N ALA A 11 -19.73 50.04 36.78
CA ALA A 11 -18.94 49.85 37.99
C ALA A 11 -19.72 50.35 39.21
N TRP A 12 -19.87 49.65 40.31
CA TRP A 12 -19.07 48.59 40.90
C TRP A 12 -19.82 48.18 42.18
N ALA A 13 -19.42 47.04 42.73
CA ALA A 13 -19.46 46.72 44.16
C ALA A 13 -20.84 46.41 44.76
N LEU A 14 -21.14 45.14 45.02
CA LEU A 14 -20.71 44.44 46.25
C LEU A 14 -21.25 45.10 47.52
N ILE A 15 -22.47 44.74 47.92
CA ILE A 15 -22.90 44.60 49.32
C ILE A 15 -23.83 43.38 49.31
N ALA A 16 -23.28 42.21 49.63
CA ALA A 16 -23.32 41.59 50.97
C ALA A 16 -24.70 40.95 51.20
N GLU A 17 -24.81 39.63 51.05
CA GLU A 17 -24.54 38.63 52.08
C GLU A 17 -25.74 38.43 53.04
N PHE A 18 -25.96 37.15 53.36
CA PHE A 18 -26.56 36.66 54.61
C PHE A 18 -28.08 36.70 54.78
N ALA A 19 -28.73 35.55 54.53
CA ALA A 19 -29.37 34.72 55.56
C ALA A 19 -30.16 33.59 54.85
N LEU A 20 -29.72 32.33 54.87
CA LEU A 20 -29.86 31.35 55.96
C LEU A 20 -31.31 31.07 56.38
N SER A 21 -31.61 29.78 56.55
CA SER A 21 -32.83 29.15 57.09
C SER A 21 -33.95 28.90 56.07
N LEU A 22 -34.05 27.66 55.57
CA LEU A 22 -35.15 26.74 55.93
C LEU A 22 -34.77 25.28 55.56
N PRO A 23 -35.22 24.27 56.34
CA PRO A 23 -34.70 22.91 56.33
C PRO A 23 -35.42 21.95 55.37
N ALA A 24 -34.81 20.77 55.23
CA ALA A 24 -35.14 19.66 54.35
C ALA A 24 -36.56 19.09 54.55
N GLU A 25 -37.22 18.77 53.44
CA GLU A 25 -38.22 17.70 53.38
C GLU A 25 -37.76 16.61 52.42
N GLU A 26 -37.89 15.40 52.94
CA GLU A 26 -37.44 14.09 52.51
C GLU A 26 -38.57 13.43 51.71
N TYR A 27 -38.29 12.96 50.49
CA TYR A 27 -39.15 12.00 49.79
C TYR A 27 -38.27 10.93 49.11
N PRO A 28 -38.68 9.64 49.17
CA PRO A 28 -37.77 8.51 49.03
C PRO A 28 -37.60 8.05 47.59
N GLU A 29 -36.51 7.31 47.43
CA GLU A 29 -35.94 6.66 46.24
C GLU A 29 -36.94 5.98 45.30
N GLU A 30 -36.95 6.41 44.03
CA GLU A 30 -37.19 5.49 42.92
C GLU A 30 -35.85 4.91 42.47
N PHE A 31 -35.75 3.61 42.68
CA PHE A 31 -34.67 2.72 42.30
C PHE A 31 -34.67 2.53 40.78
N GLU A 32 -33.88 3.32 40.06
CA GLU A 32 -33.42 2.95 38.72
C GLU A 32 -32.03 2.30 38.84
N LEU A 33 -31.98 1.03 38.46
CA LEU A 33 -30.74 0.28 38.29
C LEU A 33 -29.91 0.94 37.19
N ASP A 34 -28.78 1.55 37.56
CA ASP A 34 -27.74 1.94 36.62
C ASP A 34 -27.25 0.69 35.87
N GLU A 35 -27.70 0.53 34.62
CA GLU A 35 -27.06 -0.36 33.66
C GLU A 35 -25.69 0.28 33.31
N PRO A 36 -24.56 -0.43 33.48
CA PRO A 36 -23.25 0.17 33.26
C PRO A 36 -23.07 0.48 31.77
N GLU A 37 -23.07 1.76 31.42
CA GLU A 37 -22.68 2.23 30.09
C GLU A 37 -21.24 1.77 29.78
N ALA A 38 -21.13 0.86 28.81
CA ALA A 38 -19.85 0.42 28.28
C ALA A 38 -19.13 1.60 27.58
N PRO A 39 -17.80 1.77 27.76
CA PRO A 39 -17.09 2.95 27.27
C PRO A 39 -17.07 3.02 25.73
N GLU A 40 -17.38 4.21 25.21
CA GLU A 40 -17.56 4.57 23.79
C GLU A 40 -16.36 4.30 22.84
N GLU A 41 -15.24 3.76 23.33
CA GLU A 41 -14.02 3.57 22.52
C GLU A 41 -14.07 2.36 21.58
N GLU A 42 -14.80 1.29 21.90
CA GLU A 42 -14.87 0.12 21.01
C GLU A 42 -15.67 0.39 19.71
N VAL A 43 -16.58 1.37 19.73
CA VAL A 43 -17.49 1.67 18.62
C VAL A 43 -16.78 2.39 17.45
N LYS A 44 -15.74 3.19 17.74
CA LYS A 44 -15.04 4.01 16.71
C LYS A 44 -14.11 3.21 15.79
N ILE A 45 -13.55 2.08 16.24
CA ILE A 45 -12.60 1.28 15.43
C ILE A 45 -13.34 0.51 14.32
N ARG A 46 -14.57 0.05 14.57
CA ARG A 46 -15.39 -0.63 13.56
C ARG A 46 -15.91 0.33 12.49
N GLN A 47 -16.37 1.53 12.86
CA GLN A 47 -16.80 2.55 11.90
C GLN A 47 -15.66 3.02 10.98
N ARG A 48 -14.43 3.13 11.49
CA ARG A 48 -13.27 3.58 10.69
C ARG A 48 -12.73 2.51 9.72
N ARG A 49 -13.04 1.22 9.91
CA ARG A 49 -12.76 0.15 8.92
C ARG A 49 -13.84 0.06 7.83
N GLN A 50 -15.05 0.55 8.10
CA GLN A 50 -16.15 0.66 7.13
C GLN A 50 -16.04 1.92 6.26
N SER A 51 -15.29 2.95 6.68
CA SER A 51 -15.16 4.20 5.92
C SER A 51 -14.38 4.08 4.60
N ALA A 52 -13.77 2.93 4.31
CA ALA A 52 -13.17 2.65 2.99
C ALA A 52 -14.16 1.95 2.02
N CYS A 53 -15.35 1.56 2.50
CA CYS A 53 -16.37 0.90 1.69
C CYS A 53 -17.45 1.91 1.31
N GLU A 54 -17.23 2.62 0.20
CA GLU A 54 -18.15 3.62 -0.33
C GLU A 54 -18.52 3.35 -1.79
N ASP A 55 -19.65 3.91 -2.20
CA ASP A 55 -20.10 3.87 -3.59
C ASP A 55 -19.13 4.69 -4.47
N GLN A 56 -18.53 4.06 -5.47
CA GLN A 56 -17.56 4.68 -6.39
C GLN A 56 -18.26 5.49 -7.50
N LEU A 57 -19.53 5.22 -7.76
CA LEU A 57 -20.34 5.94 -8.75
C LEU A 57 -21.36 6.83 -8.04
N ASN A 58 -21.39 8.12 -8.40
CA ASN A 58 -22.30 9.11 -7.82
C ASN A 58 -23.80 8.84 -8.10
N TYR A 59 -24.11 7.98 -9.07
CA TYR A 59 -25.48 7.56 -9.42
C TYR A 59 -25.84 6.18 -8.84
N CYS A 60 -25.05 5.62 -7.93
CA CYS A 60 -25.34 4.31 -7.35
C CYS A 60 -26.78 4.26 -6.81
N SER A 61 -27.24 5.29 -6.08
CA SER A 61 -28.59 5.41 -5.53
C SER A 61 -29.72 5.24 -6.56
N GLN A 62 -29.49 5.52 -7.84
CA GLN A 62 -30.49 5.47 -8.90
C GLN A 62 -30.76 4.06 -9.46
N TRP A 63 -29.84 3.10 -9.27
CA TRP A 63 -30.02 1.73 -9.78
C TRP A 63 -31.21 0.97 -9.14
N PRO A 64 -31.84 0.01 -9.82
CA PRO A 64 -32.80 -0.89 -9.17
C PRO A 64 -32.11 -1.82 -8.16
N ASP A 65 -32.75 -2.14 -7.03
CA ASP A 65 -32.16 -3.04 -6.02
C ASP A 65 -31.86 -4.44 -6.55
N LYS A 66 -32.67 -4.92 -7.52
CA LYS A 66 -32.46 -6.19 -8.21
C LYS A 66 -31.07 -6.30 -8.86
N TYR A 67 -30.46 -5.17 -9.23
CA TYR A 67 -29.13 -5.15 -9.84
C TYR A 67 -28.04 -5.60 -8.89
N CYS A 68 -28.24 -5.45 -7.57
CA CYS A 68 -27.32 -6.01 -6.59
C CYS A 68 -27.18 -7.53 -6.78
N GLN A 69 -28.22 -8.22 -7.23
CA GLN A 69 -28.18 -9.67 -7.47
C GLN A 69 -27.83 -10.01 -8.93
N ASP A 70 -28.49 -9.37 -9.90
CA ASP A 70 -28.30 -9.66 -11.33
C ASP A 70 -26.88 -9.30 -11.83
N TYR A 71 -26.27 -8.26 -11.24
CA TYR A 71 -24.96 -7.72 -11.62
C TYR A 71 -24.01 -7.68 -10.43
N ARG A 72 -24.02 -8.75 -9.64
CA ARG A 72 -23.35 -8.84 -8.32
C ARG A 72 -21.91 -8.31 -8.33
N ASP A 73 -21.06 -8.74 -9.25
CA ASP A 73 -19.65 -8.35 -9.25
C ASP A 73 -19.45 -6.87 -9.63
N TYR A 74 -20.25 -6.37 -10.58
CA TYR A 74 -20.24 -4.97 -10.98
C TYR A 74 -20.71 -4.06 -9.84
N MET A 75 -21.81 -4.43 -9.19
CA MET A 75 -22.35 -3.69 -8.05
C MET A 75 -21.45 -3.79 -6.82
N LYS A 76 -20.75 -4.91 -6.61
CA LYS A 76 -19.77 -5.07 -5.54
C LYS A 76 -18.52 -4.20 -5.72
N LYS A 77 -18.08 -3.98 -6.96
CA LYS A 77 -16.95 -3.09 -7.25
C LYS A 77 -17.32 -1.61 -7.16
N ASN A 78 -18.49 -1.24 -7.68
CA ASN A 78 -18.83 0.16 -7.92
C ASN A 78 -19.86 0.75 -6.95
N CYS A 79 -20.77 -0.07 -6.42
CA CYS A 79 -21.84 0.36 -5.52
C CYS A 79 -21.92 -0.53 -4.25
N PRO A 80 -20.79 -0.81 -3.57
CA PRO A 80 -20.75 -1.76 -2.46
C PRO A 80 -21.61 -1.32 -1.26
N ARG A 81 -21.78 -0.02 -1.06
CA ARG A 81 -22.55 0.53 0.05
C ARG A 81 -24.04 0.44 -0.25
N LYS A 82 -24.48 0.83 -1.45
CA LYS A 82 -25.87 0.65 -1.90
C LYS A 82 -26.36 -0.79 -1.74
N CYS A 83 -25.54 -1.75 -2.15
CA CYS A 83 -25.93 -3.16 -2.15
C CYS A 83 -25.66 -3.89 -0.83
N GLY A 84 -25.30 -3.17 0.24
CA GLY A 84 -25.06 -3.77 1.56
C GLY A 84 -23.82 -4.67 1.62
N TYR A 85 -22.93 -4.61 0.64
CA TYR A 85 -21.69 -5.41 0.62
C TYR A 85 -20.64 -4.94 1.63
N CYS A 86 -20.85 -3.78 2.23
CA CYS A 86 -20.01 -3.25 3.32
C CYS A 86 -20.22 -3.94 4.68
N GLY A 87 -21.10 -4.95 4.78
CA GLY A 87 -21.49 -5.62 6.03
C GLY A 87 -20.90 -7.02 6.30
N GLY A 88 -20.01 -7.56 5.46
CA GLY A 88 -19.42 -8.87 5.72
C GLY A 88 -18.35 -8.83 6.84
N PRO A 89 -18.13 -9.93 7.60
CA PRO A 89 -16.93 -10.05 8.40
C PRO A 89 -15.73 -9.98 7.44
N THR A 90 -15.07 -8.84 7.41
CA THR A 90 -13.77 -8.77 6.77
C THR A 90 -12.88 -9.67 7.63
N LYS A 91 -12.52 -10.85 7.10
CA LYS A 91 -11.36 -11.57 7.62
C LYS A 91 -10.27 -10.50 7.67
N PRO A 92 -9.76 -10.13 8.85
CA PRO A 92 -8.66 -9.18 8.92
C PRO A 92 -7.59 -9.71 7.95
N PRO A 93 -6.92 -8.85 7.17
CA PRO A 93 -5.75 -9.32 6.43
C PRO A 93 -4.91 -10.14 7.40
N ALA A 94 -4.53 -11.35 6.97
CA ALA A 94 -3.78 -12.26 7.81
C ALA A 94 -2.65 -11.47 8.46
N CYS A 95 -2.53 -11.56 9.79
CA CYS A 95 -1.41 -10.99 10.49
C CYS A 95 -0.17 -11.81 10.10
N GLU A 96 0.51 -11.34 9.06
CA GLU A 96 1.72 -11.97 8.56
C GLU A 96 2.68 -10.92 8.05
N ASP A 97 3.94 -11.31 7.99
CA ASP A 97 4.96 -10.54 7.30
C ASP A 97 4.94 -10.96 5.83
N LYS A 98 4.67 -10.00 4.96
CA LYS A 98 4.63 -10.18 3.50
C LYS A 98 6.02 -10.05 2.88
N SER A 99 6.95 -9.41 3.58
CA SER A 99 8.34 -9.30 3.15
C SER A 99 9.28 -10.12 4.02
N GLN A 100 10.26 -10.76 3.39
CA GLN A 100 11.35 -11.46 4.06
C GLN A 100 12.29 -10.53 4.84
N TYR A 101 12.29 -9.24 4.51
CA TYR A 101 13.18 -8.25 5.11
C TYR A 101 12.59 -7.57 6.34
N CYS A 102 11.38 -7.93 6.76
CA CYS A 102 10.69 -7.31 7.90
C CYS A 102 11.55 -7.28 9.17
N SER A 103 12.29 -8.34 9.48
CA SER A 103 13.21 -8.39 10.64
C SER A 103 14.34 -7.36 10.54
N GLY A 104 14.90 -7.15 9.35
CA GLY A 104 15.94 -6.17 9.09
C GLY A 104 15.42 -4.74 9.20
N TRP A 105 14.25 -4.47 8.61
CA TRP A 105 13.59 -3.16 8.68
C TRP A 105 13.16 -2.79 10.09
N LYS A 106 12.67 -3.75 10.88
CA LYS A 106 12.40 -3.55 12.31
C LYS A 106 13.65 -3.14 13.07
N SER A 107 14.75 -3.86 12.88
CA SER A 107 16.02 -3.58 13.54
C SER A 107 16.57 -2.19 13.21
N SER A 108 16.07 -1.61 12.13
CA SER A 108 16.50 -0.32 11.61
C SER A 108 15.46 0.79 11.83
N GLY A 109 14.48 0.56 12.70
CA GLY A 109 13.52 1.58 13.15
C GLY A 109 12.34 1.85 12.20
N PHE A 110 12.16 1.08 11.12
CA PHE A 110 11.07 1.36 10.18
C PHE A 110 9.67 1.13 10.74
N CYS A 111 9.54 0.36 11.83
CA CYS A 111 8.28 0.18 12.54
C CYS A 111 7.89 1.45 13.35
N ASP A 112 8.81 2.37 13.62
CA ASP A 112 8.55 3.54 14.46
C ASP A 112 7.53 4.49 13.82
N GLN A 113 6.71 5.16 14.63
CA GLN A 113 5.68 6.09 14.13
C GLN A 113 6.26 7.28 13.36
N SER A 114 7.50 7.67 13.65
CA SER A 114 8.22 8.74 12.97
C SER A 114 8.86 8.32 11.64
N SER A 115 8.93 7.01 11.37
CA SER A 115 9.48 6.50 10.12
C SER A 115 8.54 6.85 8.96
N GLN A 116 9.10 7.37 7.87
CA GLN A 116 8.36 7.55 6.61
C GLN A 116 7.76 6.23 6.08
N TRP A 117 8.32 5.09 6.50
CA TRP A 117 7.88 3.75 6.11
C TRP A 117 6.87 3.12 7.09
N HIS A 118 6.45 3.84 8.14
CA HIS A 118 5.56 3.28 9.17
C HIS A 118 4.26 2.65 8.62
N ASN A 119 3.58 3.35 7.70
CA ASN A 119 2.35 2.85 7.07
C ASN A 119 2.63 1.65 6.16
N TYR A 120 3.77 1.65 5.47
CA TYR A 120 4.21 0.51 4.69
C TYR A 120 4.45 -0.72 5.58
N MET A 121 5.13 -0.53 6.72
CA MET A 121 5.39 -1.59 7.69
C MET A 121 4.10 -2.13 8.33
N LYS A 122 3.08 -1.28 8.56
CA LYS A 122 1.74 -1.72 9.02
C LYS A 122 1.09 -2.72 8.08
N ASN A 123 1.25 -2.52 6.77
CA ASN A 123 0.58 -3.32 5.76
C ASN A 123 1.39 -4.55 5.31
N ASN A 124 2.71 -4.53 5.49
CA ASN A 124 3.62 -5.55 4.96
C ASN A 124 4.42 -6.30 6.02
N CYS A 125 4.56 -5.76 7.23
CA CYS A 125 5.35 -6.34 8.31
C CYS A 125 4.58 -6.33 9.63
N GLY A 126 3.27 -6.59 9.55
CA GLY A 126 2.36 -6.48 10.67
C GLY A 126 2.78 -7.32 11.86
N LYS A 127 3.27 -8.54 11.61
CA LYS A 127 3.69 -9.48 12.65
C LYS A 127 5.00 -9.05 13.29
N THR A 128 6.03 -8.81 12.48
CA THR A 128 7.35 -8.42 12.96
C THR A 128 7.31 -7.11 13.72
N CYS A 129 6.60 -6.09 13.21
CA CYS A 129 6.46 -4.79 13.87
C CYS A 129 5.46 -4.78 15.03
N GLY A 130 4.79 -5.90 15.32
CA GLY A 130 3.82 -5.99 16.42
C GLY A 130 2.52 -5.22 16.17
N PHE A 131 2.20 -4.85 14.92
CA PHE A 131 0.96 -4.17 14.56
C PHE A 131 -0.27 -5.08 14.57
N CYS A 132 -0.06 -6.38 14.71
CA CYS A 132 -1.13 -7.36 14.76
C CYS A 132 -1.96 -7.37 16.04
N GLY A 133 -1.61 -6.55 17.04
CA GLY A 133 -2.33 -6.46 18.30
C GLY A 133 -3.34 -5.33 18.31
N GLY A 134 -4.58 -5.63 17.92
CA GLY A 134 -5.77 -4.89 18.37
C GLY A 134 -6.62 -5.81 19.23
N GLY A 135 -6.19 -6.04 20.47
CA GLY A 135 -6.93 -6.80 21.49
C GLY A 135 -6.03 -7.48 22.53
N GLY A 136 -6.06 -6.96 23.78
CA GLY A 136 -5.54 -7.64 24.98
C GLY A 136 -4.28 -7.01 25.58
N GLY A 137 -4.44 -6.25 26.66
CA GLY A 137 -3.37 -5.52 27.34
C GLY A 137 -2.45 -6.35 28.25
N GLY A 138 -1.55 -5.64 28.92
CA GLY A 138 -0.70 -6.16 29.99
C GLY A 138 0.78 -5.88 29.76
N GLY A 139 1.33 -4.95 30.54
CA GLY A 139 2.70 -4.48 30.42
C GLY A 139 3.77 -5.47 30.88
N GLY A 140 5.01 -4.97 30.88
CA GLY A 140 6.14 -5.62 31.54
C GLY A 140 7.36 -5.64 30.63
N GLY A 141 8.39 -4.91 31.02
CA GLY A 141 9.64 -4.82 30.27
C GLY A 141 10.48 -6.09 30.34
N GLY A 142 11.65 -6.02 29.72
CA GLY A 142 12.76 -6.93 30.04
C GLY A 142 13.42 -7.56 28.83
N GLY A 143 14.46 -6.89 28.35
CA GLY A 143 15.79 -7.47 28.13
C GLY A 143 15.96 -8.81 27.40
N GLY A 144 16.73 -8.73 26.31
CA GLY A 144 17.95 -9.55 26.21
C GLY A 144 17.94 -10.73 25.24
N GLY A 145 18.94 -10.74 24.36
CA GLY A 145 19.70 -11.95 24.07
C GLY A 145 19.35 -12.73 22.80
N GLY A 146 20.07 -12.41 21.72
CA GLY A 146 20.91 -13.29 20.90
C GLY A 146 20.50 -14.73 20.55
N GLY A 147 20.84 -15.10 19.31
CA GLY A 147 21.13 -16.49 18.92
C GLY A 147 20.45 -16.91 17.63
N GLY A 148 21.25 -17.08 16.57
CA GLY A 148 20.79 -17.48 15.24
C GLY A 148 20.54 -18.98 15.07
N GLY A 149 20.44 -19.39 13.81
CA GLY A 149 20.36 -20.80 13.41
C GLY A 149 19.33 -21.00 12.31
N GLY A 150 19.81 -21.25 11.08
CA GLY A 150 18.99 -21.33 9.88
C GLY A 150 18.30 -22.68 9.64
N GLY A 151 17.90 -22.89 8.39
CA GLY A 151 17.56 -24.20 7.85
C GLY A 151 16.25 -24.28 7.08
N GLY A 152 16.33 -24.06 5.77
CA GLY A 152 15.86 -25.02 4.75
C GLY A 152 14.36 -25.18 4.46
N GLY A 153 14.04 -25.12 3.15
CA GLY A 153 13.13 -26.11 2.56
C GLY A 153 12.03 -25.58 1.63
N GLY A 154 12.32 -25.58 0.32
CA GLY A 154 11.59 -26.38 -0.67
C GLY A 154 10.25 -25.88 -1.23
N GLY A 155 10.24 -25.68 -2.56
CA GLY A 155 9.07 -25.61 -3.45
C GLY A 155 9.30 -24.55 -4.53
N GLY A 156 9.58 -24.85 -5.81
CA GLY A 156 9.09 -25.93 -6.64
C GLY A 156 8.15 -25.34 -7.68
N GLY A 157 8.69 -24.72 -8.73
CA GLY A 157 7.93 -24.16 -9.85
C GLY A 157 8.89 -23.71 -10.95
N GLY A 158 8.99 -24.49 -12.01
CA GLY A 158 9.91 -24.27 -13.12
C GLY A 158 9.40 -23.22 -14.10
N GLY A 159 10.33 -22.40 -14.60
CA GLY A 159 10.12 -21.46 -15.70
C GLY A 159 11.16 -20.33 -15.67
N GLY A 160 12.14 -20.35 -16.57
CA GLY A 160 12.97 -19.17 -16.87
C GLY A 160 13.93 -18.67 -15.78
N GLY A 161 14.46 -19.52 -14.91
CA GLY A 161 15.48 -19.11 -13.94
C GLY A 161 16.72 -18.52 -14.63
N VAL A 162 16.97 -17.23 -14.43
CA VAL A 162 18.22 -16.59 -14.83
C VAL A 162 19.35 -17.25 -14.05
N SER A 163 20.18 -18.03 -14.74
CA SER A 163 21.43 -18.51 -14.16
C SER A 163 22.23 -17.30 -13.67
N ASN A 164 22.67 -17.33 -12.40
CA ASN A 164 23.46 -16.28 -11.73
C ASN A 164 22.69 -15.05 -11.18
N ALA A 165 21.37 -15.14 -10.98
CA ALA A 165 20.66 -14.15 -10.18
C ALA A 165 21.29 -14.02 -8.77
N SER A 166 21.49 -12.78 -8.32
CA SER A 166 22.05 -12.45 -7.02
C SER A 166 20.95 -12.47 -5.96
N ASP A 167 21.25 -13.02 -4.78
CA ASP A 167 20.35 -12.99 -3.62
C ASP A 167 20.32 -11.64 -2.89
N LYS A 168 21.13 -10.65 -3.35
CA LYS A 168 21.21 -9.30 -2.75
C LYS A 168 19.94 -8.48 -2.96
N VAL A 169 19.25 -8.70 -4.08
CA VAL A 169 17.99 -8.04 -4.42
C VAL A 169 17.00 -9.10 -4.83
N LYS A 170 15.80 -9.08 -4.24
CA LYS A 170 14.73 -10.04 -4.55
C LYS A 170 14.42 -10.02 -6.06
N LYS A 171 14.45 -11.20 -6.69
CA LYS A 171 13.91 -11.40 -8.05
C LYS A 171 12.39 -11.36 -8.03
N CYS A 172 11.77 -10.92 -9.11
CA CYS A 172 10.32 -10.88 -9.24
C CYS A 172 9.84 -11.47 -10.57
N THR A 173 9.08 -12.56 -10.48
CA THR A 173 8.39 -13.22 -11.60
C THR A 173 6.92 -12.82 -11.68
N PHE A 174 6.42 -12.04 -10.72
CA PHE A 174 5.03 -11.58 -10.66
C PHE A 174 3.95 -12.68 -10.55
N ASP A 175 4.31 -13.93 -10.35
CA ASP A 175 3.37 -15.05 -10.23
C ASP A 175 2.47 -14.94 -8.99
N ASP A 176 3.05 -14.47 -7.87
CA ASP A 176 2.36 -14.39 -6.58
C ASP A 176 2.06 -12.94 -6.15
N SER A 177 2.94 -11.99 -6.47
CA SER A 177 2.85 -10.60 -6.01
C SER A 177 3.77 -9.65 -6.80
N MET A 178 3.75 -8.36 -6.48
CA MET A 178 4.68 -7.35 -7.03
C MET A 178 6.04 -7.29 -6.30
N CYS A 179 6.35 -8.25 -5.41
CA CYS A 179 7.67 -8.38 -4.77
C CYS A 179 8.18 -7.14 -4.03
N ASP A 180 7.30 -6.45 -3.29
CA ASP A 180 7.59 -5.19 -2.60
C ASP A 180 7.90 -4.02 -3.56
N TRP A 181 7.57 -4.16 -4.85
CA TRP A 181 7.58 -3.07 -5.82
C TRP A 181 6.17 -2.51 -5.95
N HIS A 182 6.08 -1.22 -6.23
CA HIS A 182 4.83 -0.48 -6.06
C HIS A 182 4.52 0.36 -7.28
N ASN A 183 3.25 0.34 -7.70
CA ASN A 183 2.76 1.41 -8.56
C ASN A 183 2.93 2.75 -7.85
N VAL A 184 3.33 3.78 -8.58
CA VAL A 184 3.40 5.14 -8.05
C VAL A 184 1.97 5.65 -7.86
N PRO A 185 1.49 5.87 -6.63
CA PRO A 185 0.06 6.06 -6.34
C PRO A 185 -0.50 7.43 -6.74
N PHE A 186 0.32 8.35 -7.25
CA PHE A 186 -0.06 9.72 -7.60
C PHE A 186 0.06 10.01 -9.10
N ASP A 187 0.18 8.97 -9.93
CA ASP A 187 0.16 9.08 -11.38
C ASP A 187 -1.21 8.56 -11.87
N ASP A 188 -2.12 9.45 -12.25
CA ASP A 188 -3.54 9.20 -12.46
C ASP A 188 -3.90 8.68 -13.86
N ASP A 189 -2.92 8.20 -14.63
CA ASP A 189 -3.16 7.66 -15.97
C ASP A 189 -3.57 6.18 -15.94
N THR A 190 -2.67 5.29 -15.51
CA THR A 190 -2.92 3.83 -15.42
C THR A 190 -1.89 3.15 -14.52
N ASP A 191 -2.26 2.02 -13.92
CA ASP A 191 -1.36 1.20 -13.12
C ASP A 191 -0.80 0.00 -13.87
N PHE A 192 0.29 -0.59 -13.36
CA PHE A 192 0.63 -1.98 -13.70
C PHE A 192 -0.26 -2.94 -12.93
N VAL A 193 -0.76 -3.97 -13.60
CA VAL A 193 -1.56 -5.06 -13.03
C VAL A 193 -0.97 -6.41 -13.38
N ILE A 194 -1.12 -7.38 -12.49
CA ILE A 194 -0.68 -8.76 -12.73
C ILE A 194 -1.74 -9.47 -13.58
N LYS A 195 -1.31 -10.07 -14.71
CA LYS A 195 -2.16 -10.87 -15.60
C LYS A 195 -1.46 -12.17 -15.97
N SER A 196 -2.25 -13.22 -16.23
CA SER A 196 -1.76 -14.47 -16.82
C SER A 196 -1.85 -14.48 -18.35
N SER A 197 -2.72 -13.65 -18.91
CA SER A 197 -2.89 -13.45 -20.36
C SER A 197 -3.68 -12.16 -20.63
N ILE A 198 -3.55 -11.62 -21.84
CA ILE A 198 -4.34 -10.46 -22.30
C ILE A 198 -4.66 -10.58 -23.79
N SER A 199 -5.80 -10.00 -24.20
CA SER A 199 -6.16 -9.88 -25.61
C SER A 199 -5.11 -9.04 -26.36
N GLY A 200 -4.65 -9.51 -27.52
CA GLY A 200 -3.54 -8.88 -28.24
C GLY A 200 -2.14 -9.33 -27.79
N GLY A 201 -2.07 -10.21 -26.79
CA GLY A 201 -0.82 -10.76 -26.27
C GLY A 201 -0.17 -9.88 -25.20
N PRO A 202 0.65 -10.45 -24.31
CA PRO A 202 1.11 -11.85 -24.34
C PRO A 202 0.10 -12.85 -23.77
N SER A 203 0.18 -14.11 -24.21
CA SER A 203 -0.72 -15.21 -23.80
C SER A 203 -0.29 -15.92 -22.52
N SER A 204 0.92 -15.63 -22.03
CA SER A 204 1.55 -16.17 -20.82
C SER A 204 2.73 -15.28 -20.43
N GLY A 205 3.31 -15.49 -19.24
CA GLY A 205 4.61 -14.96 -18.87
C GLY A 205 5.73 -15.33 -19.88
N ALA A 206 6.86 -14.64 -19.76
CA ALA A 206 7.98 -14.68 -20.71
C ALA A 206 8.63 -16.07 -20.81
N GLY A 207 8.54 -16.88 -19.76
CA GLY A 207 8.96 -18.28 -19.76
C GLY A 207 8.00 -19.25 -20.46
N GLY A 208 6.91 -18.76 -21.08
CA GLY A 208 5.87 -19.58 -21.71
C GLY A 208 4.76 -20.05 -20.76
N SER A 209 4.83 -19.65 -19.50
CA SER A 209 3.82 -19.89 -18.46
C SER A 209 3.95 -18.81 -17.39
N GLY A 210 3.10 -18.84 -16.35
CA GLY A 210 3.14 -17.85 -15.27
C GLY A 210 2.43 -16.54 -15.61
N LYS A 211 2.53 -15.59 -14.69
CA LYS A 211 1.94 -14.25 -14.79
C LYS A 211 3.01 -13.22 -15.13
N PHE A 212 2.57 -12.02 -15.45
CA PHE A 212 3.42 -10.88 -15.79
C PHE A 212 2.75 -9.58 -15.36
N LEU A 213 3.52 -8.49 -15.28
CA LEU A 213 2.97 -7.15 -15.13
C LEU A 213 2.66 -6.53 -16.49
N VAL A 214 1.51 -5.88 -16.60
CA VAL A 214 1.06 -5.19 -17.81
C VAL A 214 0.31 -3.91 -17.43
N THR A 215 0.34 -2.91 -18.29
CA THR A 215 -0.51 -1.72 -18.12
C THR A 215 -1.99 -2.11 -18.05
N GLU A 216 -2.72 -1.62 -17.05
CA GLU A 216 -4.14 -1.93 -16.85
C GLU A 216 -4.98 -1.49 -18.06
N THR A 217 -4.69 -0.31 -18.58
CA THR A 217 -5.32 0.23 -19.77
C THR A 217 -4.37 0.12 -20.96
N SER A 218 -4.95 0.20 -22.16
CA SER A 218 -4.18 0.25 -23.41
C SER A 218 -3.65 1.65 -23.72
N ASN A 219 -3.93 2.66 -22.89
CA ASN A 219 -3.53 4.05 -23.09
C ASN A 219 -3.21 4.70 -21.76
N GLY A 220 -2.03 5.31 -21.67
CA GLY A 220 -1.61 6.04 -20.49
C GLY A 220 -0.22 5.62 -20.03
N LYS A 221 0.18 6.19 -18.89
CA LYS A 221 1.47 6.01 -18.28
C LYS A 221 1.35 5.20 -16.99
N ALA A 222 2.04 4.07 -16.91
CA ALA A 222 2.19 3.29 -15.69
C ALA A 222 3.60 3.41 -15.15
N GLN A 223 3.74 3.54 -13.83
CA GLN A 223 5.02 3.66 -13.16
C GLN A 223 5.15 2.62 -12.05
N LEU A 224 6.16 1.75 -12.18
CA LEU A 224 6.53 0.78 -11.16
C LEU A 224 7.84 1.20 -10.49
N LEU A 225 7.76 1.50 -9.20
CA LEU A 225 8.90 1.88 -8.38
C LEU A 225 9.54 0.65 -7.73
N ILE A 226 10.86 0.58 -7.80
CA ILE A 226 11.71 -0.35 -7.04
C ILE A 226 12.47 0.47 -5.99
N PRO A 227 11.91 0.61 -4.79
CA PRO A 227 12.54 1.36 -3.72
C PRO A 227 13.64 0.55 -3.04
N PHE A 228 14.92 0.80 -3.34
CA PHE A 228 16.03 0.05 -2.72
C PHE A 228 16.05 0.13 -1.19
N GLU A 229 15.54 1.20 -0.59
CA GLU A 229 15.34 1.27 0.87
C GLU A 229 14.41 0.17 1.42
N LEU A 230 13.47 -0.32 0.61
CA LEU A 230 12.51 -1.37 0.94
C LEU A 230 12.76 -2.69 0.22
N VAL A 231 13.80 -2.84 -0.59
CA VAL A 231 14.09 -4.13 -1.24
C VAL A 231 15.50 -4.63 -0.94
N LEU A 232 16.27 -3.84 -0.19
CA LEU A 232 17.54 -4.24 0.39
C LEU A 232 17.36 -4.51 1.89
N GLY A 233 18.07 -5.51 2.39
CA GLY A 233 17.96 -5.94 3.80
C GLY A 233 18.67 -5.04 4.82
N SER A 234 19.36 -3.98 4.37
CA SER A 234 20.13 -3.06 5.24
C SER A 234 20.03 -1.61 4.77
N HIS A 235 20.00 -0.68 5.72
CA HIS A 235 19.80 0.75 5.48
C HIS A 235 21.03 1.48 4.98
N ASN A 236 22.19 0.85 5.10
CA ASN A 236 23.44 1.34 4.52
C ASN A 236 23.90 0.43 3.37
N ALA A 237 22.97 -0.37 2.81
CA ALA A 237 23.31 -1.27 1.73
C ALA A 237 23.74 -0.47 0.50
N ASP A 238 24.98 -0.70 0.11
CA ASP A 238 25.54 -0.33 -1.17
C ASP A 238 26.15 -1.59 -1.78
N HIS A 239 25.62 -2.02 -2.90
CA HIS A 239 26.06 -3.19 -3.64
C HIS A 239 26.80 -2.80 -4.93
N GLY A 240 27.04 -1.50 -5.14
CA GLY A 240 27.74 -0.96 -6.28
C GLY A 240 27.00 -1.21 -7.60
N THR A 241 27.77 -1.36 -8.68
CA THR A 241 27.20 -1.65 -10.00
C THR A 241 26.77 -3.10 -10.11
N MET A 242 25.53 -3.33 -10.52
CA MET A 242 24.95 -4.63 -10.84
C MET A 242 24.32 -4.58 -12.24
N CYS A 243 23.90 -5.75 -12.73
CA CYS A 243 23.07 -5.85 -13.93
C CYS A 243 21.63 -6.11 -13.55
N ILE A 244 20.70 -5.23 -13.92
CA ILE A 244 19.28 -5.60 -13.94
C ILE A 244 18.97 -6.29 -15.26
N ARG A 245 18.30 -7.43 -15.18
CA ARG A 245 17.76 -8.16 -16.33
C ARG A 245 16.25 -8.21 -16.19
N PHE A 246 15.54 -7.91 -17.26
CA PHE A 246 14.09 -8.02 -17.31
C PHE A 246 13.62 -8.46 -18.69
N ASN A 247 12.50 -9.17 -18.74
CA ASN A 247 11.78 -9.46 -19.96
C ASN A 247 10.73 -8.38 -20.21
N TYR A 248 10.49 -8.03 -21.47
CA TYR A 248 9.48 -7.07 -21.88
C TYR A 248 8.73 -7.54 -23.11
N TYR A 249 7.47 -7.13 -23.22
CA TYR A 249 6.61 -7.34 -24.37
C TYR A 249 5.94 -6.01 -24.72
N ILE A 250 6.28 -5.46 -25.89
CA ILE A 250 5.71 -4.20 -26.37
C ILE A 250 5.17 -4.45 -27.78
N THR A 251 3.86 -4.33 -27.96
CA THR A 251 3.29 -4.22 -29.32
C THR A 251 3.51 -2.80 -29.82
N ARG A 252 2.93 -1.81 -29.12
CA ARG A 252 3.12 -0.38 -29.40
C ARG A 252 3.14 0.43 -28.11
N GLY A 253 4.19 1.22 -27.93
CA GLY A 253 4.46 1.87 -26.65
C GLY A 253 5.94 2.11 -26.43
N SER A 254 6.24 2.58 -25.22
CA SER A 254 7.61 2.64 -24.73
C SER A 254 7.70 2.13 -23.31
N LEU A 255 8.86 1.58 -22.96
CA LEU A 255 9.26 1.24 -21.61
C LEU A 255 10.61 1.91 -21.33
N THR A 256 10.65 2.75 -20.30
CA THR A 256 11.87 3.43 -19.88
C THR A 256 12.22 3.03 -18.46
N LEU A 257 13.48 2.63 -18.25
CA LEU A 257 14.04 2.40 -16.93
C LEU A 257 14.79 3.67 -16.49
N TYR A 258 14.36 4.25 -15.38
CA TYR A 258 14.97 5.42 -14.78
C TYR A 258 15.71 5.09 -13.48
N LYS A 259 16.74 5.88 -13.21
CA LYS A 259 17.36 6.07 -11.89
C LYS A 259 16.85 7.36 -11.26
N ILE A 260 16.50 7.30 -9.99
CA ILE A 260 16.15 8.48 -9.18
C ILE A 260 17.04 8.46 -7.93
N GLU A 261 17.68 9.58 -7.61
CA GLU A 261 18.43 9.72 -6.36
C GLU A 261 17.45 10.02 -5.20
N ASN A 262 17.63 9.41 -4.04
CA ASN A 262 16.77 9.59 -2.85
C ASN A 262 17.09 10.90 -2.15
N ARG A 263 16.91 11.99 -2.90
CA ARG A 263 17.07 13.37 -2.46
C ARG A 263 15.85 14.13 -2.95
N LYS A 264 15.36 15.05 -2.13
CA LYS A 264 14.20 15.87 -2.47
C LYS A 264 14.47 16.64 -3.77
N GLY A 265 13.57 16.52 -4.74
CA GLY A 265 13.67 17.23 -6.02
C GLY A 265 14.58 16.59 -7.06
N SER A 266 15.10 15.38 -6.81
CA SER A 266 15.87 14.63 -7.80
C SER A 266 15.07 14.40 -9.09
N ARG A 267 15.74 14.56 -10.23
CA ARG A 267 15.18 14.27 -11.55
C ARG A 267 15.38 12.78 -11.89
N LYS A 268 14.49 12.25 -12.74
CA LYS A 268 14.64 10.93 -13.37
C LYS A 268 15.82 10.97 -14.36
N THR A 269 16.75 10.04 -14.24
CA THR A 269 17.83 9.82 -15.22
C THR A 269 17.55 8.54 -16.01
N SER A 270 17.40 8.62 -17.33
CA SER A 270 17.13 7.44 -18.17
C SER A 270 18.37 6.53 -18.24
N LEU A 271 18.18 5.25 -17.92
CA LEU A 271 19.21 4.21 -18.00
C LEU A 271 19.04 3.35 -19.26
N ALA A 272 17.78 3.09 -19.65
CA ALA A 272 17.42 2.41 -20.87
C ALA A 272 16.05 2.89 -21.34
N ALA A 273 15.89 3.07 -22.65
CA ALA A 273 14.62 3.46 -23.27
C ALA A 273 14.34 2.52 -24.44
N ILE A 274 13.24 1.78 -24.34
CA ILE A 274 12.81 0.79 -25.31
C ILE A 274 11.49 1.27 -25.90
N SER A 275 11.34 1.19 -27.22
CA SER A 275 10.06 1.48 -27.86
C SER A 275 9.78 0.51 -28.99
N ASN A 276 8.50 0.31 -29.27
CA ASN A 276 8.04 -0.41 -30.46
C ASN A 276 6.86 0.34 -31.05
N GLN A 277 6.77 0.33 -32.38
CA GLN A 277 5.69 0.96 -33.14
C GLN A 277 4.89 -0.05 -33.98
N GLY A 278 5.19 -1.35 -33.87
CA GLY A 278 4.52 -2.41 -34.60
C GLY A 278 3.14 -2.79 -34.03
N ASN A 279 2.51 -3.78 -34.66
CA ASN A 279 1.23 -4.36 -34.20
C ASN A 279 1.39 -5.77 -33.61
N GLN A 280 2.63 -6.27 -33.53
CA GLN A 280 2.95 -7.58 -32.97
C GLN A 280 4.05 -7.43 -31.93
N GLY A 281 3.85 -8.04 -30.77
CA GLY A 281 4.82 -8.11 -29.70
C GLY A 281 5.42 -9.51 -29.62
N VAL A 282 6.68 -9.56 -29.21
CA VAL A 282 7.39 -10.79 -28.86
C VAL A 282 8.12 -10.50 -27.56
N TRP A 283 8.16 -11.47 -26.65
CA TRP A 283 8.96 -11.36 -25.43
C TRP A 283 10.44 -11.18 -25.81
N LYS A 284 11.04 -10.11 -25.29
CA LYS A 284 12.46 -9.78 -25.44
C LYS A 284 13.07 -9.58 -24.07
N CYS A 285 14.39 -9.78 -23.97
CA CYS A 285 15.14 -9.60 -22.73
C CYS A 285 16.06 -8.40 -22.87
N GLU A 286 16.07 -7.53 -21.86
CA GLU A 286 17.01 -6.41 -21.75
C GLU A 286 17.94 -6.59 -20.55
N LYS A 287 19.16 -6.05 -20.64
CA LYS A 287 20.14 -6.03 -19.56
C LYS A 287 20.74 -4.64 -19.43
N VAL A 288 20.65 -4.05 -18.24
CA VAL A 288 21.07 -2.67 -17.99
C VAL A 288 21.99 -2.61 -16.78
N ARG A 289 23.09 -1.85 -16.89
CA ARG A 289 23.96 -1.56 -15.72
C ARG A 289 23.25 -0.58 -14.79
N VAL A 290 23.16 -0.91 -13.52
CA VAL A 290 22.49 -0.09 -12.50
C VAL A 290 23.33 0.00 -11.23
N GLU A 291 23.22 1.12 -10.51
CA GLU A 291 23.80 1.29 -9.18
C GLU A 291 22.78 0.86 -8.13
N VAL A 292 23.07 -0.22 -7.40
CA VAL A 292 22.17 -0.78 -6.37
C VAL A 292 22.62 -0.28 -5.02
N SER A 293 21.89 0.68 -4.47
CA SER A 293 22.16 1.26 -3.14
C SER A 293 20.89 1.87 -2.57
N VAL A 294 20.78 1.94 -1.24
CA VAL A 294 19.68 2.65 -0.55
C VAL A 294 19.56 4.14 -0.91
N HIS A 295 20.58 4.76 -1.49
CA HIS A 295 20.56 6.18 -1.87
C HIS A 295 19.78 6.45 -3.16
N ARG A 296 19.24 5.42 -3.80
CA ARG A 296 18.64 5.48 -5.13
C ARG A 296 17.40 4.61 -5.21
N GLN A 297 16.63 4.84 -6.26
CA GLN A 297 15.48 4.04 -6.66
C GLN A 297 15.56 3.77 -8.16
N LEU A 298 15.01 2.63 -8.58
CA LEU A 298 14.71 2.41 -9.98
C LEU A 298 13.22 2.62 -10.23
N LEU A 299 12.89 3.13 -11.40
CA LEU A 299 11.51 3.33 -11.84
C LEU A 299 11.37 2.80 -13.26
N PHE A 300 10.50 1.82 -13.45
CA PHE A 300 10.00 1.48 -14.78
C PHE A 300 8.82 2.38 -15.11
N GLU A 301 8.87 3.04 -16.24
CA GLU A 301 7.77 3.83 -16.78
C GLU A 301 7.35 3.25 -18.13
N ALA A 302 6.12 2.73 -18.20
CA ALA A 302 5.50 2.31 -19.43
C ALA A 302 4.58 3.41 -19.95
N ASN A 303 4.66 3.71 -21.25
CA ASN A 303 3.68 4.52 -21.95
C ASN A 303 3.01 3.63 -23.01
N ALA A 304 1.73 3.33 -22.81
CA ALA A 304 0.92 2.54 -23.75
C ALA A 304 0.21 3.47 -24.75
N TYR A 305 0.23 3.11 -26.04
CA TYR A 305 -0.41 3.87 -27.13
C TYR A 305 -1.40 2.99 -27.90
N GLY A 306 -2.57 2.77 -27.31
CA GLY A 306 -3.67 1.94 -27.82
C GLY A 306 -3.39 0.45 -27.79
N GLN A 307 -2.36 0.01 -27.05
CA GLN A 307 -1.73 -1.30 -27.17
C GLN A 307 -1.02 -1.71 -25.86
N VAL A 308 -0.30 -2.83 -25.87
CA VAL A 308 0.20 -3.51 -24.68
C VAL A 308 1.68 -3.19 -24.42
N VAL A 309 1.98 -2.84 -23.17
CA VAL A 309 3.33 -2.82 -22.60
C VAL A 309 3.33 -3.71 -21.36
N ALA A 310 4.10 -4.79 -21.40
CA ALA A 310 4.26 -5.73 -20.30
C ALA A 310 5.73 -5.97 -19.95
N ILE A 311 5.97 -6.32 -18.70
CA ILE A 311 7.27 -6.65 -18.13
C ILE A 311 7.17 -7.92 -17.29
N ASP A 312 8.25 -8.69 -17.28
CA ASP A 312 8.30 -9.96 -16.58
C ASP A 312 9.73 -10.33 -16.15
N ASP A 313 9.87 -11.29 -15.25
CA ASP A 313 11.13 -11.90 -14.78
C ASP A 313 12.27 -10.90 -14.51
N ILE A 314 12.03 -9.96 -13.60
CA ILE A 314 13.03 -8.97 -13.23
C ILE A 314 13.98 -9.58 -12.19
N SER A 315 15.27 -9.48 -12.44
CA SER A 315 16.33 -10.04 -11.59
C SER A 315 17.59 -9.18 -11.65
N PHE A 316 18.47 -9.37 -10.67
CA PHE A 316 19.74 -8.67 -10.58
C PHE A 316 20.90 -9.67 -10.60
N THR A 317 21.99 -9.38 -11.30
CA THR A 317 23.22 -10.19 -11.32
C THR A 317 24.41 -9.30 -10.98
N ASN A 318 25.50 -9.89 -10.45
CA ASN A 318 26.71 -9.10 -10.16
C ASN A 318 27.41 -8.60 -11.44
N ASN A 319 27.25 -9.29 -12.56
CA ASN A 319 27.89 -8.98 -13.84
C ASN A 319 26.84 -8.75 -14.93
N CYS A 320 27.02 -7.66 -15.68
CA CYS A 320 26.55 -7.55 -17.06
C CYS A 320 27.64 -8.16 -17.96
#